data_AF-A0AAV2PA29-F1
#
_entry.id   AF-A0AAV2PA29-F1
#
_cell.length_a   1.000
_cell.length_b   1.000
_cell.length_c   1.000
_cell.angle_alpha   90.00
_cell.angle_beta   90.00
_cell.angle_gamma   90.00
#
_symmetry.space_group_name_H-M   'P 1'
#
loop_
_entity.id
_entity.type
_entity.pdbx_description
1 polymer ?
#
loop_
_entity_poly.entity_id
_entity_poly.type
_entity_poly.pdbx_seq_one_letter_code
_entity_poly.pdbx_strand_id
1 'polypeptide(L)'
;MNIVAKKISKQKVMEVRSEPHQNSLWMLRVLIIFFKLIGLATFTHRFDMQKKRTLYIFQYSKFGIVYNSVLISLMLVSNYISIPFRINLKYETETKLTKWIGIVQAIFGTVVICKVLLFYCVDQKSLVRIMNRLTDIEHEIDCLYSLYNPIRRQRVSCNLIIVCILNTFLLIVFVTTELLVDPNTVTWLSWTLSTFHVGWLIMQYFMLVTIIQADFADVNRALQNLSRVSTPDLRPQILCQTRRVIVTNSTVHQLLKLRDVHCHLCEISGTVSDFYSLPILFGVTFLFLTLIYDGYFVLLRLLMSNKEYKDYGFFAYDVFWFIYLIYPLALLTNKITKILNEVE
;
A
#
# COMPACT_ATOMS: atom_id res chain seq x y z
N MET A 1 0.06 -47.11 -27.91
CA MET A 1 1.03 -46.00 -27.82
C MET A 1 0.35 -44.63 -27.69
N ASN A 2 -0.59 -44.44 -26.73
CA ASN A 2 -1.32 -43.15 -26.63
C ASN A 2 -1.81 -42.74 -25.22
N ILE A 3 -1.40 -43.47 -24.17
CA ILE A 3 -1.76 -43.14 -22.78
C ILE A 3 -0.69 -42.25 -22.14
N VAL A 4 0.59 -42.46 -22.48
CA VAL A 4 1.73 -41.69 -21.97
C VAL A 4 1.73 -40.26 -22.51
N ALA A 5 1.45 -40.06 -23.81
CA ALA A 5 1.38 -38.72 -24.42
C ALA A 5 0.24 -37.86 -23.86
N LYS A 6 -0.91 -38.47 -23.53
CA LYS A 6 -2.05 -37.78 -22.91
C LYS A 6 -1.82 -37.42 -21.44
N LYS A 7 -0.97 -38.19 -20.74
CA LYS A 7 -0.58 -37.90 -19.36
C LYS A 7 0.44 -36.76 -19.29
N ILE A 8 1.42 -36.77 -20.21
CA ILE A 8 2.42 -35.70 -20.32
C ILE A 8 1.77 -34.37 -20.76
N SER A 9 0.83 -34.39 -21.71
CA SER A 9 0.16 -33.14 -22.12
C SER A 9 -0.73 -32.57 -21.03
N LYS A 10 -1.45 -33.42 -20.26
CA LYS A 10 -2.23 -32.97 -19.10
C LYS A 10 -1.36 -32.44 -17.96
N GLN A 11 -0.21 -33.05 -17.72
CA GLN A 11 0.73 -32.62 -16.69
C GLN A 11 1.39 -31.27 -17.06
N LYS A 12 1.79 -31.10 -18.32
CA LYS A 12 2.33 -29.83 -18.85
C LYS A 12 1.29 -28.70 -18.86
N VAL A 13 0.01 -29.02 -19.12
CA VAL A 13 -1.10 -28.05 -19.06
C VAL A 13 -1.49 -27.70 -17.62
N MET A 14 -1.28 -28.59 -16.65
CA MET A 14 -1.48 -28.28 -15.22
C MET A 14 -0.31 -27.46 -14.63
N GLU A 15 0.94 -27.71 -15.03
CA GLU A 15 2.10 -26.91 -14.63
C GLU A 15 1.97 -25.45 -15.09
N VAL A 16 1.67 -25.23 -16.38
CA VAL A 16 1.58 -23.86 -16.93
C VAL A 16 0.40 -23.05 -16.36
N ARG A 17 -0.65 -23.71 -15.86
CA ARG A 17 -1.82 -23.03 -15.28
C ARG A 17 -1.70 -22.78 -13.77
N SER A 18 -0.75 -23.40 -13.08
CA SER A 18 -0.57 -23.29 -11.62
C SER A 18 0.55 -22.32 -11.21
N GLU A 19 1.57 -22.14 -12.05
CA GLU A 19 2.71 -21.25 -11.79
C GLU A 19 2.37 -19.76 -11.53
N PRO A 20 1.49 -19.07 -12.31
CA PRO A 20 1.27 -17.64 -12.10
C PRO A 20 0.54 -17.34 -10.78
N HIS A 21 -0.37 -18.23 -10.34
CA HIS A 21 -1.13 -18.03 -9.12
C HIS A 21 -0.28 -18.31 -7.87
N GLN A 22 0.63 -19.28 -7.95
CA GLN A 22 1.54 -19.63 -6.86
C GLN A 22 2.60 -18.54 -6.62
N ASN A 23 3.11 -17.91 -7.68
CA ASN A 23 4.07 -16.80 -7.57
C ASN A 23 3.46 -15.53 -6.96
N SER A 24 2.20 -15.20 -7.31
CA SER A 24 1.48 -14.06 -6.72
C SER A 24 1.25 -14.23 -5.22
N LEU A 25 0.94 -15.45 -4.78
CA LEU A 25 0.74 -15.75 -3.36
C LEU A 25 2.06 -15.69 -2.56
N TRP A 26 3.19 -16.06 -3.17
CA TRP A 26 4.50 -15.96 -2.54
C TRP A 26 4.92 -14.51 -2.30
N MET A 27 4.74 -13.64 -3.29
CA MET A 27 5.08 -12.21 -3.18
C MET A 27 4.23 -11.50 -2.12
N LEU A 28 2.93 -11.80 -2.03
CA LEU A 28 2.06 -11.26 -0.99
C LEU A 28 2.49 -11.71 0.41
N ARG A 29 3.00 -12.94 0.57
CA ARG A 29 3.59 -13.40 1.83
C ARG A 29 4.85 -12.64 2.19
N VAL A 30 5.76 -12.42 1.23
CA VAL A 30 6.97 -11.62 1.45
C VAL A 30 6.61 -10.20 1.91
N LEU A 31 5.60 -9.59 1.28
CA LEU A 31 5.11 -8.27 1.65
C LEU A 31 4.51 -8.22 3.08
N ILE A 32 3.73 -9.24 3.46
CA ILE A 32 3.18 -9.34 4.82
C ILE A 32 4.31 -9.50 5.85
N ILE A 33 5.33 -10.33 5.55
CA ILE A 33 6.51 -10.49 6.41
C ILE A 33 7.24 -9.16 6.54
N PHE A 34 7.42 -8.43 5.44
CA PHE A 34 8.03 -7.11 5.43
C PHE A 34 7.29 -6.11 6.31
N PHE A 35 5.96 -6.00 6.20
CA PHE A 35 5.18 -5.12 7.08
C PHE A 35 5.22 -5.55 8.54
N LYS A 36 5.36 -6.85 8.81
CA LYS A 36 5.53 -7.36 10.17
C LYS A 36 6.88 -6.95 10.75
N LEU A 37 7.95 -6.94 9.95
CA LEU A 37 9.28 -6.48 10.36
C LEU A 37 9.31 -4.97 10.67
N ILE A 38 8.53 -4.16 9.94
CA ILE A 38 8.45 -2.71 10.19
C ILE A 38 7.53 -2.38 11.38
N GLY A 39 6.67 -3.31 11.79
CA GLY A 39 5.69 -3.11 12.87
C GLY A 39 4.33 -2.60 12.39
N LEU A 40 4.11 -2.56 11.06
CA LEU A 40 2.84 -2.21 10.42
C LEU A 40 1.91 -3.42 10.19
N ALA A 41 2.30 -4.61 10.65
CA ALA A 41 1.44 -5.80 10.65
C ALA A 41 1.60 -6.58 11.97
N THR A 42 0.93 -6.12 13.02
CA THR A 42 1.00 -6.73 14.37
C THR A 42 0.27 -8.08 14.46
N PHE A 43 -0.47 -8.49 13.43
CA PHE A 43 -1.26 -9.71 13.41
C PHE A 43 -0.46 -10.97 13.03
N THR A 44 -1.02 -12.13 13.37
CA THR A 44 -0.58 -13.45 12.89
C THR A 44 -1.53 -13.97 11.83
N HIS A 45 -1.03 -14.63 10.80
CA HIS A 45 -1.86 -15.35 9.84
C HIS A 45 -1.85 -16.84 10.18
N ARG A 46 -3.00 -17.49 10.09
CA ARG A 46 -3.14 -18.95 10.08
C ARG A 46 -3.68 -19.39 8.73
N PHE A 47 -3.17 -20.53 8.27
CA PHE A 47 -3.78 -21.26 7.17
C PHE A 47 -4.87 -22.14 7.75
N ASP A 48 -6.11 -21.92 7.30
CA ASP A 48 -7.16 -22.92 7.49
C ASP A 48 -7.39 -23.64 6.16
N MET A 49 -7.30 -24.96 6.21
CA MET A 49 -7.56 -25.83 5.07
C MET A 49 -8.96 -26.41 5.21
N GLN A 50 -9.99 -25.58 5.03
CA GLN A 50 -11.35 -26.08 4.86
C GLN A 50 -11.67 -26.27 3.37
N LYS A 51 -12.07 -27.50 3.03
CA LYS A 51 -12.64 -27.88 1.71
C LYS A 51 -11.82 -27.43 0.48
N LYS A 52 -10.58 -27.93 0.36
CA LYS A 52 -9.72 -27.85 -0.85
C LYS A 52 -9.22 -26.45 -1.28
N ARG A 53 -9.42 -25.39 -0.48
CA ARG A 53 -8.87 -24.04 -0.78
C ARG A 53 -8.21 -23.44 0.47
N THR A 54 -7.07 -22.78 0.30
CA THR A 54 -6.34 -22.12 1.41
C THR A 54 -6.97 -20.78 1.72
N LEU A 55 -7.61 -20.64 2.88
CA LEU A 55 -8.10 -19.36 3.39
C LEU A 55 -7.06 -18.74 4.33
N TYR A 56 -6.83 -17.43 4.19
CA TYR A 56 -5.99 -16.65 5.08
C TYR A 56 -6.86 -16.12 6.21
N ILE A 57 -6.65 -16.63 7.44
CA ILE A 57 -7.32 -16.10 8.62
C ILE A 57 -6.32 -15.28 9.41
N PHE A 58 -6.60 -13.99 9.57
CA PHE A 58 -5.80 -13.08 10.39
C PHE A 58 -6.29 -13.12 11.83
N GLN A 59 -5.35 -13.20 12.77
CA GLN A 59 -5.61 -13.32 14.19
C GLN A 59 -4.81 -12.31 14.99
N TYR A 60 -5.40 -11.90 16.11
CA TYR A 60 -4.75 -11.08 17.11
C TYR A 60 -3.54 -11.80 17.71
N SER A 61 -2.43 -11.07 17.87
CA SER A 61 -1.18 -11.60 18.37
C SER A 61 -0.61 -10.69 19.46
N LYS A 62 -0.51 -11.23 20.68
CA LYS A 62 0.17 -10.57 21.81
C LYS A 62 1.66 -10.34 21.52
N PHE A 63 2.29 -11.24 20.75
CA PHE A 63 3.69 -11.10 20.36
C PHE A 63 3.91 -9.88 19.46
N GLY A 64 2.94 -9.53 18.60
CA GLY A 64 3.02 -8.32 17.78
C GLY A 64 3.08 -7.05 18.61
N ILE A 65 2.34 -7.00 19.73
CA ILE A 65 2.37 -5.86 20.66
C ILE A 65 3.72 -5.76 21.38
N VAL A 66 4.24 -6.88 21.88
CA VAL A 66 5.57 -6.92 22.52
C VAL A 66 6.64 -6.48 21.54
N TYR A 67 6.60 -6.98 20.30
CA TYR A 67 7.53 -6.60 19.24
C TYR A 67 7.50 -5.09 18.94
N ASN A 68 6.32 -4.52 18.73
CA ASN A 68 6.18 -3.08 18.49
C ASN A 68 6.62 -2.25 19.71
N SER A 69 6.43 -2.74 20.94
CA SER A 69 6.91 -2.06 22.16
C SER A 69 8.45 -2.03 22.21
N VAL A 70 9.10 -3.11 21.78
CA VAL A 70 10.56 -3.17 21.63
C VAL A 70 11.02 -2.22 20.53
N LEU A 71 10.33 -2.19 19.38
CA LEU A 71 10.65 -1.24 18.30
C LEU A 71 10.56 0.22 18.78
N ILE A 72 9.49 0.59 19.49
CA ILE A 72 9.34 1.94 20.06
C ILE A 72 10.53 2.28 20.98
N SER A 73 10.89 1.35 21.86
CA SER A 73 12.02 1.53 22.79
C SER A 73 13.33 1.72 22.03
N LEU A 74 13.56 0.94 20.97
CA LEU A 74 14.74 1.05 20.12
C LEU A 74 14.78 2.41 19.40
N MET A 75 13.65 2.92 18.91
CA MET A 75 13.58 4.24 18.27
C MET A 75 13.89 5.38 19.25
N LEU A 76 13.41 5.29 20.48
CA LEU A 76 13.71 6.28 21.51
C LEU A 76 15.20 6.29 21.86
N VAL A 77 15.80 5.11 22.06
CA VAL A 77 17.24 4.98 22.34
C VAL A 77 18.08 5.50 21.17
N SER A 78 17.71 5.14 19.93
CA SER A 78 18.40 5.61 18.73
C SER A 78 18.38 7.14 18.66
N ASN A 79 17.24 7.79 18.88
CA ASN A 79 17.14 9.24 18.81
C ASN A 79 17.85 9.94 19.97
N TYR A 80 17.83 9.35 21.17
CA TYR A 80 18.58 9.84 22.32
C TYR A 80 20.09 9.89 22.04
N ILE A 81 20.62 8.95 21.27
CA ILE A 81 22.04 8.91 20.88
C ILE A 81 22.33 9.84 19.69
N SER A 82 21.46 9.83 18.66
CA SER A 82 21.69 10.58 17.42
C SER A 82 21.57 12.11 17.60
N ILE A 83 20.70 12.61 18.48
CA ILE A 83 20.48 14.06 18.66
C ILE A 83 21.74 14.77 19.21
N PRO A 84 22.35 14.33 20.33
CA PRO A 84 23.60 14.92 20.82
C PRO A 84 24.75 14.85 19.80
N PHE A 85 24.83 13.75 19.06
CA PHE A 85 25.83 13.59 17.99
C PHE A 85 25.68 14.66 16.91
N ARG A 86 24.44 14.94 16.46
CA ARG A 86 24.15 16.04 15.52
C ARG A 86 24.45 17.42 16.07
N ILE A 87 24.21 17.66 17.36
CA ILE A 87 24.54 18.94 18.00
C ILE A 87 26.06 19.20 17.94
N ASN A 88 26.88 18.16 18.00
CA ASN A 88 28.34 18.30 17.99
C ASN A 88 28.96 18.32 16.58
N LEU A 89 28.26 17.82 15.55
CA LEU A 89 28.68 17.91 14.16
C LEU A 89 28.57 19.35 13.63
N LYS A 90 29.63 19.82 12.96
CA LYS A 90 29.66 21.09 12.24
C LYS A 90 29.67 20.80 10.74
N TYR A 91 28.55 21.03 10.06
CA TYR A 91 28.51 21.08 8.60
C TYR A 91 28.77 22.52 8.14
N GLU A 92 29.65 22.70 7.15
CA GLU A 92 30.07 24.03 6.65
C GLU A 92 28.92 24.85 6.05
N THR A 93 27.84 24.20 5.62
CA THR A 93 26.67 24.82 4.98
C THR A 93 25.48 25.05 5.92
N GLU A 94 25.53 24.59 7.17
CA GLU A 94 24.41 24.70 8.10
C GLU A 94 24.48 25.97 8.96
N THR A 95 23.40 26.76 8.94
CA THR A 95 23.20 27.83 9.92
C THR A 95 22.73 27.26 11.26
N LYS A 96 22.88 28.03 12.35
CA LYS A 96 22.30 27.65 13.66
C LYS A 96 20.80 27.38 13.57
N LEU A 97 20.08 28.12 12.72
CA LEU A 97 18.64 28.00 12.55
C LEU A 97 18.25 26.70 11.81
N THR A 98 18.90 26.38 10.69
CA THR A 98 18.64 25.13 9.95
C THR A 98 18.94 23.90 10.79
N LYS A 99 20.00 23.96 11.61
CA LYS A 99 20.34 22.90 12.56
C LYS A 99 19.24 22.67 13.61
N TRP A 100 18.66 23.74 14.17
CA TRP A 100 17.54 23.62 15.10
C TRP A 100 16.28 23.05 14.44
N ILE A 101 15.96 23.48 13.22
CA ILE A 101 14.83 22.93 12.46
C ILE A 101 15.01 21.42 12.25
N GLY A 102 16.20 21.00 11.85
CA GLY A 102 16.52 19.59 11.66
C GLY A 102 16.39 18.74 12.93
N ILE A 103 16.75 19.27 14.10
CA ILE A 103 16.56 18.59 15.39
C ILE A 103 15.06 18.48 15.72
N VAL A 104 14.29 19.56 15.55
CA VAL A 104 12.84 19.55 15.79
C VAL A 104 12.15 18.54 14.88
N GLN A 105 12.55 18.47 13.61
CA GLN A 105 12.03 17.51 12.64
C GLN A 105 12.35 16.06 13.04
N ALA A 106 13.56 15.78 13.53
CA ALA A 106 13.93 14.44 14.03
C ALA A 106 13.05 14.01 15.21
N ILE A 107 12.86 14.91 16.18
CA ILE A 107 11.99 14.68 17.35
C ILE A 107 10.56 14.43 16.89
N PHE A 108 10.06 15.26 15.98
CA PHE A 108 8.71 15.11 15.45
C PHE A 108 8.53 13.79 14.70
N GLY A 109 9.47 13.40 13.84
CA GLY A 109 9.47 12.10 13.14
C GLY A 109 9.44 10.92 14.11
N THR A 110 10.22 10.99 15.18
CA THR A 110 10.23 9.97 16.25
C THR A 110 8.87 9.87 16.93
N VAL A 111 8.27 11.01 17.29
CA VAL A 111 6.93 11.05 17.89
C VAL A 111 5.90 10.43 16.94
N VAL A 112 5.97 10.73 15.64
CA VAL A 112 5.07 10.16 14.63
C VAL A 112 5.22 8.65 14.53
N ILE A 113 6.44 8.10 14.43
CA ILE A 113 6.65 6.65 14.41
C ILE A 113 6.10 6.01 15.68
N CYS A 114 6.42 6.57 16.86
CA CYS A 114 5.96 6.02 18.13
C CYS A 114 4.43 6.01 18.20
N LYS A 115 3.77 7.09 17.75
CA LYS A 115 2.31 7.17 17.67
C LYS A 115 1.73 6.13 16.72
N VAL A 116 2.31 5.96 15.54
CA VAL A 116 1.87 4.94 14.57
C VAL A 116 2.04 3.54 15.15
N LEU A 117 3.20 3.19 15.70
CA LEU A 117 3.44 1.87 16.29
C LEU A 117 2.50 1.58 17.47
N LEU A 118 2.24 2.58 18.33
CA LEU A 118 1.27 2.46 19.43
C LEU A 118 -0.16 2.27 18.90
N PHE A 119 -0.55 3.04 17.89
CA PHE A 119 -1.86 2.91 17.25
C PHE A 119 -2.07 1.49 16.71
N TYR A 120 -1.07 0.92 16.03
CA TYR A 120 -1.11 -0.47 15.54
C TYR A 120 -1.12 -1.54 16.64
N CYS A 121 -0.69 -1.19 17.87
CA CYS A 121 -0.84 -2.06 19.04
C CYS A 121 -2.26 -2.02 19.61
N VAL A 122 -2.82 -0.82 19.75
CA VAL A 122 -4.15 -0.59 20.35
C VAL A 122 -5.25 -1.08 19.41
N ASP A 123 -5.20 -0.66 18.14
CA ASP A 123 -6.22 -0.93 17.13
C ASP A 123 -5.94 -2.16 16.28
N GLN A 124 -5.04 -3.05 16.74
CA GLN A 124 -4.72 -4.32 16.09
C GLN A 124 -5.98 -5.13 15.75
N LYS A 125 -6.99 -5.13 16.63
CA LYS A 125 -8.26 -5.86 16.39
C LYS A 125 -9.03 -5.29 15.20
N SER A 126 -8.97 -3.97 14.98
CA SER A 126 -9.60 -3.32 13.84
C SER A 126 -8.91 -3.73 12.53
N LEU A 127 -7.57 -3.68 12.51
CA LEU A 127 -6.77 -4.11 11.35
C LEU A 127 -7.03 -5.58 10.97
N VAL A 128 -7.12 -6.48 11.96
CA VAL A 128 -7.47 -7.89 11.73
C VAL A 128 -8.87 -8.03 11.14
N ARG A 129 -9.84 -7.26 11.65
CA ARG A 129 -11.22 -7.27 11.14
C ARG A 129 -11.27 -6.81 9.68
N ILE A 130 -10.56 -5.73 9.35
CA ILE A 130 -10.45 -5.22 7.97
C ILE A 130 -9.93 -6.32 7.04
N MET A 131 -8.80 -6.94 7.40
CA MET A 131 -8.17 -7.95 6.55
C MET A 131 -9.03 -9.21 6.37
N ASN A 132 -9.70 -9.68 7.44
CA ASN A 132 -10.60 -10.84 7.35
C ASN A 132 -11.83 -10.52 6.48
N ARG A 133 -12.49 -9.37 6.70
CA ARG A 133 -13.65 -8.95 5.90
C ARG A 133 -13.28 -8.77 4.43
N LEU A 134 -12.10 -8.21 4.13
CA LEU A 134 -11.62 -8.07 2.75
C LEU A 134 -11.42 -9.45 2.10
N THR A 135 -10.84 -10.40 2.83
CA THR A 135 -10.67 -11.79 2.37
C THR A 135 -12.01 -12.49 2.13
N ASP A 136 -13.02 -12.21 2.97
CA ASP A 136 -14.36 -12.78 2.83
C ASP A 136 -15.08 -12.24 1.58
N ILE A 137 -15.02 -10.91 1.35
CA ILE A 137 -15.54 -10.30 0.12
C ILE A 137 -14.81 -10.84 -1.10
N GLU A 138 -13.49 -10.95 -1.02
CA GLU A 138 -12.65 -11.51 -2.08
C GLU A 138 -13.13 -12.91 -2.46
N HIS A 139 -13.49 -13.72 -1.46
CA HIS A 139 -14.03 -15.06 -1.65
C HIS A 139 -15.45 -15.06 -2.23
N GLU A 140 -16.30 -14.14 -1.80
CA GLU A 140 -17.67 -14.02 -2.32
C GLU A 140 -17.68 -13.60 -3.80
N ILE A 141 -16.83 -12.64 -4.17
CA ILE A 141 -16.57 -12.25 -5.56
C ILE A 141 -16.01 -13.45 -6.33
N ASP A 142 -15.03 -14.16 -5.76
CA ASP A 142 -14.59 -15.53 -6.11
C ASP A 142 -15.70 -16.46 -6.60
N CYS A 143 -16.64 -16.68 -5.70
CA CYS A 143 -17.71 -17.66 -5.88
C CYS A 143 -18.76 -17.18 -6.89
N LEU A 144 -19.08 -15.88 -6.90
CA LEU A 144 -20.04 -15.27 -7.81
C LEU A 144 -19.54 -15.24 -9.24
N TYR A 145 -18.24 -15.04 -9.40
CA TYR A 145 -17.61 -14.74 -10.67
C TYR A 145 -16.56 -15.77 -11.05
N SER A 146 -16.77 -17.05 -10.74
CA SER A 146 -15.88 -18.16 -11.11
C SER A 146 -15.58 -18.25 -12.63
N LEU A 147 -16.29 -17.46 -13.45
CA LEU A 147 -16.15 -17.31 -14.90
C LEU A 147 -15.51 -15.98 -15.34
N TYR A 148 -15.30 -15.02 -14.44
CA TYR A 148 -14.74 -13.71 -14.75
C TYR A 148 -13.21 -13.67 -14.60
N ASN A 149 -12.58 -12.77 -15.34
CA ASN A 149 -11.26 -12.97 -15.89
C ASN A 149 -10.14 -12.90 -14.81
N PRO A 150 -9.51 -14.03 -14.40
CA PRO A 150 -8.42 -14.04 -13.40
C PRO A 150 -7.23 -13.16 -13.82
N ILE A 151 -7.14 -12.86 -15.11
CA ILE A 151 -6.15 -11.98 -15.73
C ILE A 151 -6.20 -10.54 -15.17
N ARG A 152 -7.38 -10.00 -14.84
CA ARG A 152 -7.49 -8.62 -14.32
C ARG A 152 -6.94 -8.52 -12.90
N ARG A 153 -7.32 -9.44 -12.03
CA ARG A 153 -6.84 -9.48 -10.65
C ARG A 153 -5.34 -9.73 -10.56
N GLN A 154 -4.84 -10.60 -11.44
CA GLN A 154 -3.40 -10.80 -11.60
C GLN A 154 -2.72 -9.51 -12.06
N ARG A 155 -3.33 -8.72 -12.97
CA ARG A 155 -2.78 -7.42 -13.39
C ARG A 155 -2.76 -6.40 -12.25
N VAL A 156 -3.80 -6.31 -11.43
CA VAL A 156 -3.81 -5.42 -10.25
C VAL A 156 -2.72 -5.82 -9.26
N SER A 157 -2.62 -7.11 -8.96
CA SER A 157 -1.57 -7.66 -8.08
C SER A 157 -0.17 -7.39 -8.63
N CYS A 158 0.05 -7.61 -9.93
CA CYS A 158 1.30 -7.34 -10.61
C CYS A 158 1.66 -5.85 -10.56
N ASN A 159 0.69 -4.96 -10.84
CA ASN A 159 0.90 -3.52 -10.75
C ASN A 159 1.30 -3.08 -9.32
N LEU A 160 0.64 -3.63 -8.29
CA LEU A 160 0.99 -3.36 -6.90
C LEU A 160 2.42 -3.83 -6.57
N ILE A 161 2.81 -5.01 -7.05
CA ILE A 161 4.15 -5.54 -6.89
C ILE A 161 5.18 -4.62 -7.56
N ILE A 162 4.95 -4.22 -8.82
CA ILE A 162 5.83 -3.31 -9.55
C ILE A 162 6.00 -1.99 -8.78
N VAL A 163 4.91 -1.42 -8.27
CA VAL A 163 4.94 -0.19 -7.47
C VAL A 163 5.75 -0.36 -6.17
N CYS A 164 5.62 -1.50 -5.49
CA CYS A 164 6.44 -1.79 -4.30
C CYS A 164 7.93 -1.98 -4.62
N ILE A 165 8.23 -2.65 -5.73
CA ILE A 165 9.61 -2.83 -6.22
C ILE A 165 10.22 -1.46 -6.55
N LEU A 166 9.48 -0.60 -7.27
CA LEU A 166 9.93 0.76 -7.59
C LEU A 166 10.17 1.59 -6.32
N ASN A 167 9.28 1.53 -5.33
CA ASN A 167 9.46 2.22 -4.05
C ASN A 167 10.72 1.74 -3.32
N THR A 168 10.96 0.42 -3.31
CA THR A 168 12.15 -0.18 -2.70
C THR A 168 13.41 0.21 -3.48
N PHE A 169 13.34 0.24 -4.81
CA PHE A 169 14.44 0.65 -5.67
C PHE A 169 14.82 2.12 -5.41
N LEU A 170 13.84 3.02 -5.33
CA LEU A 170 14.08 4.43 -4.98
C LEU A 170 14.78 4.56 -3.63
N LEU A 171 14.36 3.77 -2.63
CA LEU A 171 15.02 3.73 -1.33
C LEU A 171 16.47 3.24 -1.44
N ILE A 172 16.74 2.17 -2.20
CA ILE A 172 18.10 1.65 -2.39
C ILE A 172 18.97 2.71 -3.06
N VAL A 173 18.49 3.33 -4.14
CA VAL A 173 19.20 4.42 -4.83
C VAL A 173 19.53 5.53 -3.84
N PHE A 174 18.55 5.99 -3.07
CA PHE A 174 18.74 7.01 -2.05
C PHE A 174 19.82 6.63 -1.02
N VAL A 175 19.74 5.43 -0.43
CA VAL A 175 20.72 4.95 0.55
C VAL A 175 22.11 4.85 -0.07
N THR A 176 22.22 4.39 -1.33
CA THR A 176 23.51 4.31 -2.02
C THR A 176 24.09 5.68 -2.33
N THR A 177 23.27 6.67 -2.73
CA THR A 177 23.76 8.03 -2.97
C THR A 177 24.22 8.70 -1.69
N GLU A 178 23.54 8.43 -0.56
CA GLU A 178 23.94 8.98 0.73
C GLU A 178 25.28 8.41 1.18
N LEU A 179 25.47 7.08 1.10
CA LEU A 179 26.71 6.43 1.50
C LEU A 179 27.93 6.91 0.69
N LEU A 180 27.71 7.33 -0.56
CA LEU A 180 28.75 7.91 -1.40
C LEU A 180 29.10 9.35 -1.04
N VAL A 181 28.17 10.10 -0.44
CA VAL A 181 28.30 11.54 -0.15
C VAL A 181 28.76 11.78 1.30
N ASP A 182 28.20 11.08 2.28
CA ASP A 182 28.60 11.16 3.69
C ASP A 182 28.66 9.75 4.32
N PRO A 183 29.85 9.19 4.61
CA PRO A 183 29.99 7.87 5.19
C PRO A 183 29.59 7.81 6.68
N ASN A 184 29.21 8.93 7.32
CA ASN A 184 28.80 8.94 8.72
C ASN A 184 27.40 8.33 8.94
N THR A 185 27.39 7.03 9.21
CA THR A 185 26.20 6.19 9.43
C THR A 185 25.31 6.56 10.63
N VAL A 186 25.79 7.38 11.59
CA VAL A 186 25.08 7.65 12.86
C VAL A 186 24.01 8.74 12.74
N THR A 187 24.21 9.74 11.87
CA THR A 187 23.23 10.81 11.60
C THR A 187 22.12 10.35 10.65
N TRP A 188 22.42 9.39 9.79
CA TRP A 188 21.51 8.73 8.84
C TRP A 188 20.32 8.04 9.52
N LEU A 189 20.58 7.28 10.58
CA LEU A 189 19.59 6.37 11.18
C LEU A 189 18.34 7.08 11.72
N SER A 190 18.46 8.32 12.21
CA SER A 190 17.34 9.04 12.82
C SER A 190 16.37 9.65 11.80
N TRP A 191 16.90 10.26 10.73
CA TRP A 191 16.07 10.94 9.71
C TRP A 191 15.49 9.97 8.69
N THR A 192 16.34 9.10 8.13
CA THR A 192 15.92 8.16 7.08
C THR A 192 14.90 7.16 7.61
N LEU A 193 15.03 6.72 8.85
CA LEU A 193 14.15 5.72 9.42
C LEU A 193 12.72 6.26 9.65
N SER A 194 12.58 7.51 10.11
CA SER A 194 11.28 8.17 10.28
C SER A 194 10.54 8.30 8.95
N THR A 195 11.23 8.82 7.94
CA THR A 195 10.69 8.95 6.59
C THR A 195 10.38 7.60 5.96
N PHE A 196 11.27 6.63 6.09
CA PHE A 196 11.06 5.26 5.61
C PHE A 196 9.79 4.66 6.21
N HIS A 197 9.64 4.72 7.54
CA HIS A 197 8.49 4.12 8.23
C HIS A 197 7.17 4.79 7.79
N VAL A 198 7.15 6.12 7.70
CA VAL A 198 5.96 6.88 7.25
C VAL A 198 5.67 6.62 5.77
N GLY A 199 6.69 6.55 4.92
CA GLY A 199 6.54 6.21 3.51
C GLY A 199 5.90 4.84 3.31
N TRP A 200 6.34 3.84 4.08
CA TRP A 200 5.75 2.50 4.04
C TRP A 200 4.35 2.41 4.64
N LEU A 201 4.01 3.24 5.62
CA LEU A 201 2.64 3.39 6.11
C LEU A 201 1.71 3.87 4.98
N ILE A 202 2.13 4.90 4.25
CA ILE A 202 1.37 5.44 3.11
C ILE A 202 1.24 4.40 1.99
N MET A 203 2.32 3.67 1.70
CA MET A 203 2.28 2.58 0.71
C MET A 203 1.34 1.44 1.14
N GLN A 204 1.30 1.09 2.42
CA GLN A 204 0.36 0.09 2.95
C GLN A 204 -1.09 0.54 2.71
N TYR A 205 -1.40 1.80 3.02
CA TYR A 205 -2.72 2.36 2.77
C TYR A 205 -3.07 2.40 1.28
N PHE A 206 -2.15 2.85 0.42
CA PHE A 206 -2.29 2.83 -1.04
C PHE A 206 -2.63 1.44 -1.58
N MET A 207 -2.00 0.39 -1.03
CA MET A 207 -2.27 -0.99 -1.44
C MET A 207 -3.68 -1.43 -1.09
N LEU A 208 -4.12 -1.18 0.15
CA LEU A 208 -5.49 -1.49 0.59
C LEU A 208 -6.53 -0.76 -0.27
N VAL A 209 -6.36 0.55 -0.47
CA VAL A 209 -7.25 1.35 -1.32
C VAL A 209 -7.27 0.81 -2.75
N THR A 210 -6.13 0.39 -3.30
CA THR A 210 -6.07 -0.17 -4.65
C THR A 210 -6.80 -1.52 -4.77
N ILE A 211 -6.74 -2.37 -3.73
CA ILE A 211 -7.48 -3.64 -3.70
C ILE A 211 -8.99 -3.35 -3.67
N ILE A 212 -9.43 -2.51 -2.73
CA ILE A 212 -10.84 -2.12 -2.59
C ILE A 212 -11.37 -1.48 -3.88
N GLN A 213 -10.58 -0.60 -4.51
CA GLN A 213 -10.92 0.01 -5.79
C GLN A 213 -11.09 -1.05 -6.90
N ALA A 214 -10.22 -2.06 -6.93
CA ALA A 214 -10.34 -3.14 -7.91
C ALA A 214 -11.63 -3.95 -7.70
N ASP A 215 -12.00 -4.21 -6.44
CA ASP A 215 -13.23 -4.91 -6.10
C ASP A 215 -14.48 -4.10 -6.48
N PHE A 216 -14.51 -2.79 -6.21
CA PHE A 216 -15.59 -1.90 -6.69
C PHE A 216 -15.71 -1.92 -8.21
N ALA A 217 -14.58 -1.83 -8.92
CA ALA A 217 -14.57 -1.80 -10.37
C ALA A 217 -14.92 -3.17 -11.00
N ASP A 218 -14.86 -4.27 -10.25
CA ASP A 218 -15.38 -5.58 -10.65
C ASP A 218 -16.90 -5.66 -10.43
N VAL A 219 -17.40 -5.16 -9.29
CA VAL A 219 -18.84 -5.05 -9.00
C VAL A 219 -19.55 -4.15 -10.01
N ASN A 220 -19.03 -2.95 -10.27
CA ASN A 220 -19.60 -1.99 -11.23
C ASN A 220 -19.70 -2.58 -12.63
N ARG A 221 -18.68 -3.34 -13.04
CA ARG A 221 -18.68 -3.99 -14.35
C ARG A 221 -19.65 -5.17 -14.42
N ALA A 222 -19.80 -5.92 -13.34
CA ALA A 222 -20.82 -6.96 -13.27
C ALA A 222 -22.23 -6.37 -13.39
N LEU A 223 -22.49 -5.23 -12.76
CA LEU A 223 -23.74 -4.50 -12.87
C LEU A 223 -24.01 -4.06 -14.33
N GLN A 224 -22.99 -3.52 -15.00
CA GLN A 224 -23.07 -3.15 -16.42
C GLN A 224 -23.32 -4.34 -17.35
N ASN A 225 -22.75 -5.51 -17.05
CA ASN A 225 -23.00 -6.71 -17.85
C ASN A 225 -24.44 -7.21 -17.65
N LEU A 226 -24.96 -7.14 -16.42
CA LEU A 226 -26.34 -7.53 -16.11
C LEU A 226 -27.35 -6.59 -16.78
N SER A 227 -27.06 -5.27 -16.80
CA SER A 227 -27.90 -4.29 -17.50
C SER A 227 -27.87 -4.51 -19.02
N ARG A 228 -26.71 -4.80 -19.62
CA ARG A 228 -26.61 -5.09 -21.06
C ARG A 228 -27.35 -6.36 -21.48
N VAL A 229 -27.34 -7.42 -20.68
CA VAL A 229 -28.10 -8.65 -20.98
C VAL A 229 -29.62 -8.40 -20.91
N SER A 230 -30.07 -7.42 -20.11
CA SER A 230 -31.48 -7.04 -20.02
C SER A 230 -31.98 -6.15 -21.18
N THR A 231 -31.07 -5.57 -21.97
CA THR A 231 -31.38 -4.85 -23.21
C THR A 231 -30.89 -5.68 -24.39
N PRO A 232 -31.73 -6.54 -25.01
CA PRO A 232 -31.34 -7.17 -26.26
C PRO A 232 -31.12 -6.06 -27.29
N ASP A 233 -30.01 -6.15 -28.05
CA ASP A 233 -29.66 -5.24 -29.13
C ASP A 233 -30.88 -4.94 -30.01
N LEU A 234 -31.58 -3.85 -29.70
CA LEU A 234 -32.62 -3.32 -30.56
C LEU A 234 -31.89 -2.58 -31.67
N ARG A 235 -31.75 -3.28 -32.80
CA ARG A 235 -31.99 -2.61 -34.10
C ARG A 235 -33.19 -1.69 -33.94
N PRO A 236 -33.17 -0.46 -34.46
CA PRO A 236 -34.29 0.45 -34.36
C PRO A 236 -35.39 -0.04 -35.31
N GLN A 237 -36.15 -1.06 -34.89
CA GLN A 237 -37.44 -1.37 -35.47
C GLN A 237 -38.50 -0.81 -34.54
N ILE A 238 -38.90 0.39 -34.92
CA ILE A 238 -40.18 1.02 -34.67
C ILE A 238 -41.26 -0.06 -34.58
N LEU A 239 -41.78 -0.31 -33.38
CA LEU A 239 -43.22 -0.49 -33.17
C LEU A 239 -43.53 -0.45 -31.68
N CYS A 240 -44.51 0.38 -31.34
CA CYS A 240 -45.12 0.49 -30.02
C CYS A 240 -45.54 -0.88 -29.49
N GLN A 241 -44.72 -1.46 -28.62
CA GLN A 241 -45.12 -2.57 -27.76
C GLN A 241 -44.60 -2.27 -26.36
N THR A 242 -45.54 -2.10 -25.44
CA THR A 242 -45.34 -1.97 -24.00
C THR A 242 -44.58 -3.20 -23.49
N ARG A 243 -43.25 -3.20 -23.63
CA ARG A 243 -42.41 -4.35 -23.39
C ARG A 243 -42.14 -4.43 -21.88
N ARG A 244 -42.93 -5.24 -21.18
CA ARG A 244 -42.58 -5.69 -19.83
C ARG A 244 -41.23 -6.37 -19.90
N VAL A 245 -40.23 -5.78 -19.25
CA VAL A 245 -38.94 -6.42 -19.00
C VAL A 245 -39.23 -7.63 -18.13
N ILE A 246 -39.15 -8.84 -18.69
CA ILE A 246 -39.27 -10.08 -17.92
C ILE A 246 -37.95 -10.23 -17.17
N VAL A 247 -37.90 -9.68 -15.97
CA VAL A 247 -36.80 -9.90 -15.04
C VAL A 247 -36.99 -11.30 -14.47
N THR A 248 -36.15 -12.25 -14.89
CA THR A 248 -36.14 -13.60 -14.33
C THR A 248 -35.77 -13.55 -12.84
N ASN A 249 -36.36 -14.41 -12.00
CA ASN A 249 -36.03 -14.46 -10.57
C ASN A 249 -34.52 -14.65 -10.30
N SER A 250 -33.78 -15.27 -11.23
CA SER A 250 -32.32 -15.40 -11.17
C SER A 250 -31.57 -14.08 -11.33
N THR A 251 -32.02 -13.17 -12.19
CA THR A 251 -31.36 -11.86 -12.38
C THR A 251 -31.67 -10.94 -11.21
N VAL A 252 -32.88 -11.01 -10.63
CA VAL A 252 -33.21 -10.34 -9.36
C VAL A 252 -32.30 -10.82 -8.23
N HIS A 253 -32.12 -12.15 -8.09
CA HIS A 253 -31.26 -12.72 -7.06
C HIS A 253 -29.78 -12.32 -7.23
N GLN A 254 -29.28 -12.30 -8.47
CA GLN A 254 -27.92 -11.82 -8.76
C GLN A 254 -27.75 -10.32 -8.45
N LEU A 255 -28.75 -9.49 -8.75
CA LEU A 255 -28.71 -8.05 -8.47
C LEU A 255 -28.76 -7.77 -6.96
N LEU A 256 -29.59 -8.49 -6.22
CA LEU A 256 -29.63 -8.41 -4.75
C LEU A 256 -28.29 -8.77 -4.14
N LYS A 257 -27.65 -9.83 -4.63
CA LYS A 257 -26.33 -10.26 -4.15
C LYS A 257 -25.23 -9.28 -4.52
N LEU A 258 -25.30 -8.66 -5.70
CA LEU A 258 -24.36 -7.61 -6.11
C LEU A 258 -24.50 -6.34 -5.25
N ARG A 259 -25.73 -5.96 -4.91
CA ARG A 259 -26.00 -4.87 -3.97
C ARG A 259 -25.41 -5.18 -2.60
N ASP A 260 -25.56 -6.40 -2.13
CA ASP A 260 -25.02 -6.82 -0.82
C ASP A 260 -23.50 -6.71 -0.78
N VAL A 261 -22.80 -7.22 -1.81
CA VAL A 261 -21.34 -7.08 -1.97
C VAL A 261 -20.93 -5.61 -2.04
N HIS A 262 -21.66 -4.76 -2.78
CA HIS A 262 -21.37 -3.33 -2.85
C HIS A 262 -21.56 -2.63 -1.49
N CYS A 263 -22.63 -2.93 -0.75
CA CYS A 263 -22.84 -2.41 0.60
C CYS A 263 -21.72 -2.84 1.56
N HIS A 264 -21.29 -4.10 1.50
CA HIS A 264 -20.17 -4.60 2.29
C HIS A 264 -18.85 -3.92 1.91
N LEU A 265 -18.59 -3.67 0.63
CA LEU A 265 -17.42 -2.91 0.18
C LEU A 265 -17.43 -1.47 0.70
N CYS A 266 -18.58 -0.80 0.71
CA CYS A 266 -18.73 0.54 1.31
C CYS A 266 -18.44 0.52 2.82
N GLU A 267 -18.95 -0.47 3.55
CA GLU A 267 -18.67 -0.61 4.99
C GLU A 267 -17.17 -0.84 5.27
N ILE A 268 -16.52 -1.69 4.47
CA ILE A 268 -15.07 -1.93 4.60
C ILE A 268 -14.28 -0.67 4.23
N SER A 269 -14.64 0.00 3.13
CA SER A 269 -13.98 1.24 2.71
C SER A 269 -14.04 2.30 3.82
N GLY A 270 -15.21 2.48 4.45
CA GLY A 270 -15.37 3.34 5.63
C GLY A 270 -14.49 2.90 6.80
N THR A 271 -14.52 1.60 7.15
CA THR A 271 -13.69 1.05 8.25
C THR A 271 -12.19 1.25 8.00
N VAL A 272 -11.74 1.10 6.75
CA VAL A 272 -10.35 1.31 6.32
C VAL A 272 -9.97 2.78 6.41
N SER A 273 -10.85 3.67 5.92
CA SER A 273 -10.66 5.12 6.05
C SER A 273 -10.55 5.54 7.51
N ASP A 274 -11.45 5.05 8.37
CA ASP A 274 -11.44 5.36 9.80
C ASP A 274 -10.15 4.91 10.47
N PHE A 275 -9.68 3.68 10.19
CA PHE A 275 -8.43 3.16 10.74
C PHE A 275 -7.19 3.93 10.28
N TYR A 276 -7.09 4.28 9.00
CA TYR A 276 -5.91 4.95 8.45
C TYR A 276 -5.94 6.48 8.60
N SER A 277 -7.08 7.10 8.89
CA SER A 277 -7.26 8.55 8.97
C SER A 277 -6.21 9.24 9.85
N LEU A 278 -6.09 8.82 11.11
CA LEU A 278 -5.20 9.42 12.09
C LEU A 278 -3.72 9.13 11.80
N PRO A 279 -3.29 7.86 11.56
CA PRO A 279 -1.91 7.57 11.18
C PRO A 279 -1.44 8.31 9.91
N ILE A 280 -2.28 8.36 8.88
CA ILE A 280 -1.96 9.04 7.62
C ILE A 280 -1.92 10.55 7.82
N LEU A 281 -2.79 11.14 8.64
CA LEU A 281 -2.74 12.56 8.96
C LEU A 281 -1.37 12.94 9.55
N PHE A 282 -0.93 12.25 10.60
CA PHE A 282 0.38 12.50 11.20
C PHE A 282 1.53 12.25 10.21
N GLY A 283 1.43 11.19 9.41
CA GLY A 283 2.43 10.86 8.40
C GLY A 283 2.55 11.92 7.30
N VAL A 284 1.43 12.37 6.74
CA VAL A 284 1.39 13.42 5.70
C VAL A 284 1.89 14.75 6.26
N THR A 285 1.49 15.14 7.48
CA THR A 285 2.03 16.36 8.12
C THR A 285 3.55 16.30 8.28
N PHE A 286 4.08 15.15 8.71
CA PHE A 286 5.53 14.95 8.83
C PHE A 286 6.25 15.04 7.47
N LEU A 287 5.74 14.35 6.44
CA LEU A 287 6.34 14.42 5.11
C LEU A 287 6.24 15.81 4.50
N PHE A 288 5.16 16.55 4.74
CA PHE A 288 5.00 17.91 4.26
C PHE A 288 6.02 18.87 4.88
N LEU A 289 6.22 18.80 6.20
CA LEU A 289 7.25 19.61 6.87
C LEU A 289 8.66 19.23 6.38
N THR A 290 8.89 17.94 6.16
CA THR A 290 10.15 17.43 5.60
C THR A 290 10.39 17.97 4.18
N LEU A 291 9.38 17.93 3.32
CA LEU A 291 9.45 18.50 1.97
C LEU A 291 9.74 20.00 1.96
N ILE A 292 9.20 20.78 2.90
CA ILE A 292 9.50 22.21 3.01
C ILE A 292 10.98 22.40 3.38
N TYR A 293 11.47 21.65 4.37
CA TYR A 293 12.86 21.72 4.80
C TYR A 293 13.82 21.30 3.69
N ASP A 294 13.59 20.18 3.03
CA ASP A 294 14.45 19.67 1.97
C ASP A 294 14.34 20.52 0.69
N GLY A 295 13.14 21.04 0.41
CA GLY A 295 12.91 21.98 -0.69
C GLY A 295 13.74 23.25 -0.56
N TYR A 296 13.99 23.73 0.67
CA TYR A 296 14.92 24.84 0.91
C TYR A 296 16.34 24.52 0.44
N PHE A 297 16.87 23.32 0.72
CA PHE A 297 18.22 22.93 0.30
C PHE A 297 18.32 22.71 -1.22
N VAL A 298 17.32 22.07 -1.83
CA VAL A 298 17.22 21.92 -3.29
C VAL A 298 17.25 23.29 -3.96
N LEU A 299 16.39 24.22 -3.50
CA LEU A 299 16.30 25.58 -4.05
C LEU A 299 17.58 26.36 -3.82
N LEU A 300 18.17 26.29 -2.62
CA LEU A 300 19.41 26.99 -2.29
C LEU A 300 20.55 26.57 -3.23
N ARG A 301 20.71 25.26 -3.49
CA ARG A 301 21.72 24.72 -4.42
C ARG A 301 21.41 25.04 -5.88
N LEU A 302 20.14 25.13 -6.27
CA LEU A 302 19.73 25.50 -7.63
C LEU A 302 19.96 26.99 -7.92
N LEU A 303 19.68 27.87 -6.97
CA LEU A 303 19.71 29.32 -7.13
C LEU A 303 21.11 29.93 -6.88
N MET A 304 21.91 29.36 -5.98
CA MET A 304 23.23 29.89 -5.67
C MET A 304 24.26 29.48 -6.74
N SER A 305 24.76 30.45 -7.50
CA SER A 305 25.77 30.24 -8.57
C SER A 305 27.21 30.05 -8.03
N ASN A 306 27.42 30.21 -6.73
CA ASN A 306 28.74 30.12 -6.11
C ASN A 306 29.33 28.71 -6.24
N LYS A 307 30.60 28.61 -6.68
CA LYS A 307 31.33 27.34 -6.85
C LYS A 307 31.37 26.49 -5.57
N GLU A 308 31.29 27.12 -4.40
CA GLU A 308 31.26 26.44 -3.08
C GLU A 308 29.99 25.63 -2.84
N TYR A 309 28.88 25.93 -3.53
CA TYR A 309 27.58 25.27 -3.34
C TYR A 309 27.19 24.33 -4.49
N LYS A 310 28.00 24.30 -5.56
CA LYS A 310 27.80 23.44 -6.74
C LYS A 310 28.53 22.10 -6.59
N ASP A 311 28.22 21.38 -5.52
CA ASP A 311 28.54 19.95 -5.48
C ASP A 311 27.40 19.16 -6.12
N TYR A 312 27.67 18.64 -7.32
CA TYR A 312 26.72 17.83 -8.08
C TYR A 312 26.32 16.55 -7.34
N GLY A 313 27.16 16.02 -6.45
CA GLY A 313 26.85 14.86 -5.61
C GLY A 313 25.76 15.17 -4.59
N PHE A 314 25.92 16.25 -3.82
CA PHE A 314 24.91 16.71 -2.86
C PHE A 314 23.61 17.16 -3.54
N PHE A 315 23.69 17.78 -4.72
CA PHE A 315 22.50 18.14 -5.48
C PHE A 315 21.72 16.90 -5.95
N ALA A 316 22.41 15.89 -6.49
CA ALA A 316 21.77 14.63 -6.88
C ALA A 316 21.13 13.92 -5.69
N TYR A 317 21.82 13.88 -4.55
CA TYR A 317 21.29 13.35 -3.29
C TYR A 317 19.96 14.00 -2.89
N ASP A 318 19.91 15.33 -2.83
CA ASP A 318 18.69 16.06 -2.47
C ASP A 318 17.54 15.80 -3.45
N VAL A 319 17.82 15.73 -4.76
CA VAL A 319 16.81 15.47 -5.77
C VAL A 319 16.23 14.06 -5.62
N PHE A 320 17.08 13.04 -5.43
CA PHE A 320 16.60 11.68 -5.19
C PHE A 320 15.79 11.57 -3.90
N TRP A 321 16.20 12.25 -2.84
CA TRP A 321 15.46 12.33 -1.60
C TRP A 321 14.08 12.99 -1.80
N PHE A 322 14.03 14.10 -2.51
CA PHE A 322 12.78 14.80 -2.83
C PHE A 322 11.82 13.92 -3.64
N ILE A 323 12.34 13.18 -4.62
CA ILE A 323 11.55 12.20 -5.41
C ILE A 323 11.01 11.10 -4.49
N TYR A 324 11.83 10.56 -3.59
CA TYR A 324 11.43 9.51 -2.66
C TYR A 324 10.29 9.96 -1.73
N LEU A 325 10.33 11.21 -1.25
CA LEU A 325 9.27 11.79 -0.41
C LEU A 325 7.93 11.97 -1.16
N ILE A 326 7.98 12.44 -2.41
CA ILE A 326 6.78 12.74 -3.20
C ILE A 326 6.13 11.46 -3.75
N TYR A 327 6.92 10.46 -4.11
CA TYR A 327 6.44 9.24 -4.77
C TYR A 327 5.23 8.57 -4.09
N PRO A 328 5.28 8.20 -2.79
CA PRO A 328 4.15 7.55 -2.11
C PRO A 328 2.93 8.48 -1.97
N LEU A 329 3.15 9.79 -1.79
CA LEU A 329 2.06 10.79 -1.72
C LEU A 329 1.33 10.91 -3.05
N ALA A 330 2.08 11.04 -4.15
CA ALA A 330 1.51 11.15 -5.49
C ALA A 330 0.71 9.89 -5.88
N LEU A 331 1.21 8.70 -5.52
CA LEU A 331 0.50 7.45 -5.72
C LEU A 331 -0.80 7.39 -4.94
N LEU A 332 -0.76 7.74 -3.65
CA LEU A 332 -1.95 7.71 -2.79
C LEU A 332 -3.02 8.69 -3.28
N THR A 333 -2.65 9.94 -3.57
CA THR A 333 -3.59 10.97 -4.05
C THR A 333 -4.26 10.53 -5.35
N ASN A 334 -3.49 10.04 -6.31
CA ASN A 334 -4.05 9.54 -7.58
C ASN A 334 -5.01 8.35 -7.40
N LYS A 335 -4.82 7.53 -6.35
CA LYS A 335 -5.73 6.42 -6.05
C LYS A 335 -6.98 6.85 -5.32
N ILE A 336 -6.87 7.77 -4.37
CA ILE A 336 -8.03 8.34 -3.68
C ILE A 336 -8.97 9.01 -4.69
N THR A 337 -8.44 9.76 -5.67
CA THR A 337 -9.28 10.35 -6.72
C THR A 337 -9.99 9.29 -7.56
N LYS A 338 -9.32 8.16 -7.85
CA LYS A 338 -9.92 7.08 -8.66
C LYS A 338 -10.97 6.27 -7.92
N ILE A 339 -10.79 6.02 -6.62
CA ILE A 339 -11.82 5.30 -5.83
C ILE A 339 -13.06 6.17 -5.65
N LEU A 340 -12.91 7.49 -5.49
CA LEU A 340 -14.05 8.40 -5.42
C LEU A 340 -14.92 8.30 -6.68
N ASN A 341 -14.30 8.29 -7.87
CA ASN A 341 -14.99 8.12 -9.15
C ASN A 341 -15.63 6.72 -9.37
N GLU A 342 -15.29 5.71 -8.56
CA GLU A 342 -15.89 4.36 -8.67
C GLU A 342 -16.97 4.12 -7.61
N VAL A 343 -17.01 4.96 -6.58
CA VAL A 343 -18.01 4.93 -5.50
C VAL A 343 -19.20 5.84 -5.82
N GLU A 344 -18.96 6.98 -6.46
CA GLU A 344 -19.98 7.84 -7.09
C GLU A 344 -20.50 7.22 -8.39
#